data_AF-A0A7K4H7L0-F1
#
_entry.id   AF-A0A7K4H7L0-F1
#
_cell.length_a   1.000
_cell.length_b   1.000
_cell.length_c   1.000
_cell.angle_alpha   90.00
_cell.angle_beta   90.00
_cell.angle_gamma   90.00
#
_symmetry.space_group_name_H-M   'P 1'
#
loop_
_entity.id
_entity.type
_entity.pdbx_description
1 polymer ?
#
loop_
_entity_poly.entity_id
_entity_poly.type
_entity_poly.pdbx_seq_one_letter_code
_entity_poly.pdbx_strand_id
1 'polypeptide(L)'
;VLAIGSVKIVGETLNKGEIFGIFLMIIAFFLLGISELSIDITSINLIEIAFILRIFVFTLIIILFSVICYMVQRKSKRFKGILLAILSGFMFVLSNFWISPLLGVMANIFSGTYDLGELTLFIISVVLLILSNFLGVLTIQKSFTVGQASNLVPIQQVPTLLAPIVIYFLIFLLIPPSILSGYYLIIGIILIISSSFLLGKRSAQIEQIK
;
A
#
# COMPACT_ATOMS: atom_id res chain seq x y z
N VAL A 1 6.69 -0.04 15.11
CA VAL A 1 6.47 -1.08 16.16
C VAL A 1 7.02 -2.44 15.74
N LEU A 2 6.63 -3.01 14.60
CA LEU A 2 7.09 -4.34 14.15
C LEU A 2 8.61 -4.47 13.99
N ALA A 3 9.29 -3.49 13.38
CA ALA A 3 10.76 -3.54 13.23
C ALA A 3 11.52 -3.48 14.57
N ILE A 4 10.99 -2.75 15.56
CA ILE A 4 11.56 -2.72 16.93
C ILE A 4 11.18 -3.99 17.69
N GLY A 5 9.97 -4.52 17.44
CA GLY A 5 9.50 -5.78 17.98
C GLY A 5 10.32 -6.98 17.50
N SER A 6 10.76 -7.01 16.24
CA SER A 6 11.60 -8.11 15.74
C SER A 6 12.98 -8.11 16.39
N VAL A 7 13.56 -6.95 16.69
CA VAL A 7 14.79 -6.86 17.48
C VAL A 7 14.61 -7.47 18.87
N LYS A 8 13.50 -7.12 19.54
CA LYS A 8 13.27 -7.53 20.93
C LYS A 8 12.80 -8.98 21.07
N ILE A 9 11.99 -9.48 20.14
CA ILE A 9 11.32 -10.80 20.22
C ILE A 9 12.11 -11.85 19.44
N VAL A 10 12.63 -11.49 18.26
CA VAL A 10 13.31 -12.43 17.34
C VAL A 10 14.84 -12.35 17.48
N GLY A 11 15.36 -11.29 18.12
CA GLY A 11 16.80 -11.09 18.32
C GLY A 11 17.52 -10.57 17.07
N GLU A 12 16.79 -9.99 16.11
CA GLU A 12 17.40 -9.39 14.92
C GLU A 12 18.25 -8.15 15.29
N THR A 13 19.38 -7.93 14.62
CA THR A 13 20.22 -6.74 14.84
C THR A 13 19.99 -5.69 13.76
N LEU A 14 19.52 -4.51 14.20
CA LEU A 14 19.39 -3.35 13.32
C LEU A 14 20.74 -2.66 13.13
N ASN A 15 21.10 -2.38 11.88
CA ASN A 15 22.27 -1.55 11.59
C ASN A 15 21.89 -0.05 11.56
N LYS A 16 22.89 0.82 11.55
CA LYS A 16 22.68 2.28 11.50
C LYS A 16 21.89 2.72 10.24
N GLY A 17 22.07 2.03 9.12
CA GLY A 17 21.39 2.33 7.86
C GLY A 17 19.89 2.01 7.89
N GLU A 18 19.48 0.92 8.53
CA GLU A 18 18.07 0.54 8.71
C GLU A 18 17.38 1.47 9.70
N ILE A 19 18.05 1.81 10.80
CA ILE A 19 17.52 2.81 11.75
C ILE A 19 17.27 4.12 11.02
N PHE A 20 18.23 4.57 10.21
CA PHE A 20 18.08 5.77 9.40
C PHE A 20 16.95 5.62 8.36
N GLY A 21 16.86 4.49 7.65
CA GLY A 21 15.78 4.22 6.71
C GLY A 21 14.40 4.25 7.36
N ILE A 22 14.23 3.58 8.50
CA ILE A 22 12.98 3.60 9.28
C ILE A 22 12.64 5.03 9.72
N PHE A 23 13.63 5.79 10.17
CA PHE A 23 13.43 7.18 10.57
C PHE A 23 12.97 8.06 9.40
N LEU A 24 13.58 7.92 8.22
CA LEU A 24 13.13 8.62 7.00
C LEU A 24 11.68 8.26 6.65
N MET A 25 11.30 6.99 6.82
CA MET A 25 9.93 6.53 6.56
C MET A 25 8.92 7.16 7.52
N ILE A 26 9.28 7.29 8.79
CA ILE A 26 8.44 7.96 9.80
C ILE A 26 8.26 9.44 9.45
N ILE A 27 9.35 10.14 9.08
CA ILE A 27 9.26 11.55 8.65
C ILE A 27 8.38 11.67 7.41
N ALA A 28 8.54 10.78 6.43
CA ALA A 28 7.73 10.80 5.24
C ALA A 28 6.24 10.63 5.55
N PHE A 29 5.89 9.69 6.44
CA PHE A 29 4.51 9.49 6.88
C PHE A 29 3.96 10.74 7.57
N PHE A 30 4.75 11.37 8.44
CA PHE A 30 4.37 12.61 9.10
C PHE A 30 4.11 13.74 8.10
N LEU A 31 5.01 13.93 7.13
CA LEU A 31 4.86 14.94 6.07
C LEU A 31 3.62 14.70 5.21
N LEU A 32 3.34 13.45 4.84
CA LEU A 32 2.12 13.10 4.13
C LEU A 32 0.87 13.35 4.99
N GLY A 33 0.93 13.07 6.29
CA GLY A 33 -0.17 13.35 7.21
C GLY A 33 -0.51 14.84 7.31
N ILE A 34 0.50 15.72 7.40
CA ILE A 34 0.29 17.18 7.45
C ILE A 34 0.04 17.80 6.06
N SER A 35 0.10 17.02 4.98
CA SER A 35 -0.19 17.54 3.63
C SER A 35 -1.69 17.78 3.38
N GLU A 36 -2.55 17.34 4.30
CA GLU A 36 -4.01 17.55 4.26
C GLU A 36 -4.71 16.96 3.02
N LEU A 37 -4.04 16.02 2.33
CA LEU A 37 -4.65 15.26 1.24
C LEU A 37 -5.81 14.42 1.81
N SER A 38 -7.02 14.90 1.64
CA SER A 38 -8.24 14.26 2.10
C SER A 38 -9.21 14.10 0.93
N ILE A 39 -9.87 12.94 0.89
CA ILE A 39 -10.88 12.63 -0.11
C ILE A 39 -12.20 12.59 0.64
N ASP A 40 -13.07 13.56 0.36
CA ASP A 40 -14.45 13.50 0.80
C ASP A 40 -15.24 12.58 -0.12
N ILE A 41 -15.43 11.33 0.30
CA ILE A 41 -16.10 10.34 -0.53
C ILE A 41 -17.59 10.60 -0.69
N THR A 42 -18.19 11.37 0.23
CA THR A 42 -19.65 11.59 0.27
C THR A 42 -20.12 12.60 -0.76
N SER A 43 -19.22 13.49 -1.23
CA SER A 43 -19.51 14.46 -2.27
C SER A 43 -19.26 13.95 -3.69
N ILE A 44 -18.80 12.70 -3.84
CA ILE A 44 -18.37 12.13 -5.12
C ILE A 44 -19.40 11.12 -5.61
N ASN A 45 -19.83 11.27 -6.86
CA ASN A 45 -20.71 10.30 -7.50
C ASN A 45 -19.92 9.02 -7.86
N LEU A 46 -20.04 8.00 -7.02
CA LEU A 46 -19.30 6.74 -7.18
C LEU A 46 -19.82 5.87 -8.34
N ILE A 47 -21.03 6.15 -8.84
CA ILE A 47 -21.67 5.39 -9.93
C ILE A 47 -21.37 6.04 -11.29
N GLU A 48 -20.69 7.17 -11.32
CA GLU A 48 -20.26 7.80 -12.57
C GLU A 48 -19.36 6.86 -13.38
N ILE A 49 -19.70 6.66 -14.65
CA ILE A 49 -18.99 5.75 -15.57
C ILE A 49 -17.49 6.08 -15.64
N ALA A 50 -17.14 7.36 -15.70
CA ALA A 50 -15.74 7.80 -15.75
C ALA A 50 -14.98 7.41 -14.47
N PHE A 51 -15.61 7.56 -13.31
CA PHE A 51 -15.02 7.18 -12.02
C PHE A 51 -14.87 5.65 -11.93
N ILE A 52 -15.90 4.87 -12.27
CA ILE A 52 -15.84 3.40 -12.33
C ILE A 52 -14.71 2.93 -13.24
N LEU A 53 -14.53 3.54 -14.41
CA LEU A 53 -13.46 3.19 -15.34
C LEU A 53 -12.08 3.44 -14.71
N ARG A 54 -11.88 4.56 -14.00
CA ARG A 54 -10.63 4.83 -13.27
C ARG A 54 -10.37 3.83 -12.16
N ILE A 55 -11.39 3.47 -11.37
CA ILE A 55 -11.32 2.42 -10.34
C ILE A 55 -10.90 1.09 -10.98
N PHE A 56 -11.54 0.71 -12.09
CA PHE A 56 -11.28 -0.53 -12.79
C PHE A 56 -9.85 -0.59 -13.33
N VAL A 57 -9.40 0.46 -14.02
CA VAL A 57 -8.03 0.56 -14.55
C VAL A 57 -7.00 0.50 -13.43
N PHE A 58 -7.21 1.24 -12.33
CA PHE A 58 -6.32 1.19 -11.18
C PHE A 58 -6.24 -0.22 -10.59
N THR A 59 -7.39 -0.85 -10.34
CA THR A 59 -7.47 -2.22 -9.80
C THR A 59 -6.75 -3.21 -10.70
N LEU A 60 -6.96 -3.12 -12.01
CA LEU A 60 -6.30 -3.97 -13.00
C LEU A 60 -4.78 -3.79 -13.00
N ILE A 61 -4.29 -2.55 -12.94
CA ILE A 61 -2.85 -2.24 -12.88
C ILE A 61 -2.21 -2.85 -11.62
N ILE A 62 -2.84 -2.69 -10.45
CA ILE A 62 -2.31 -3.24 -9.20
C ILE A 62 -2.33 -4.78 -9.23
N ILE A 63 -3.37 -5.40 -9.78
CA ILE A 63 -3.41 -6.86 -9.99
C ILE A 63 -2.31 -7.29 -10.96
N LEU A 64 -2.08 -6.56 -12.06
CA LEU A 64 -1.04 -6.87 -13.03
C LEU A 64 0.36 -6.84 -12.37
N PHE A 65 0.67 -5.79 -11.62
CA PHE A 65 1.92 -5.72 -10.86
C PHE A 65 2.04 -6.85 -9.85
N SER A 66 0.95 -7.21 -9.19
CA SER A 66 0.91 -8.35 -8.26
C SER A 66 1.23 -9.66 -8.97
N VAL A 67 0.63 -9.92 -10.14
CA VAL A 67 0.91 -11.11 -10.95
C VAL A 67 2.36 -11.12 -11.41
N ILE A 68 2.91 -9.99 -11.85
CA ILE A 68 4.31 -9.87 -12.25
C ILE A 68 5.23 -10.22 -11.07
N CYS A 69 5.02 -9.61 -9.89
CA CYS A 69 5.79 -9.93 -8.68
C CYS A 69 5.70 -11.41 -8.33
N TYR A 70 4.51 -12.00 -8.44
CA TYR A 70 4.28 -13.42 -8.18
C TYR A 70 5.03 -14.34 -9.16
N MET A 71 5.05 -14.00 -10.45
CA MET A 71 5.77 -14.77 -11.46
C MET A 71 7.28 -14.65 -11.31
N VAL A 72 7.78 -13.44 -11.04
CA VAL A 72 9.22 -13.18 -10.88
C VAL A 72 9.77 -13.82 -9.61
N GLN A 73 9.02 -13.81 -8.49
CA GLN A 73 9.51 -14.41 -7.24
C GLN A 73 9.69 -15.93 -7.35
N ARG A 74 8.92 -16.61 -8.20
CA ARG A 74 9.11 -18.06 -8.45
C ARG A 74 10.45 -18.36 -9.12
N LYS A 75 10.97 -17.42 -9.91
CA LYS A 75 12.22 -17.58 -10.68
C LYS A 75 13.45 -17.06 -9.94
N SER A 76 13.28 -16.10 -9.03
CA SER A 76 14.39 -15.47 -8.32
C SER A 76 14.46 -15.95 -6.87
N LYS A 77 15.50 -16.74 -6.55
CA LYS A 77 15.82 -17.07 -5.14
C LYS A 77 16.36 -15.85 -4.38
N ARG A 78 17.11 -14.98 -5.06
CA ARG A 78 17.83 -13.84 -4.46
C ARG A 78 16.94 -12.70 -3.97
N PHE A 79 15.76 -12.54 -4.55
CA PHE A 79 14.85 -11.43 -4.24
C PHE A 79 13.48 -11.93 -3.79
N LYS A 80 13.40 -13.19 -3.35
CA LYS A 80 12.13 -13.87 -3.14
C LYS A 80 11.31 -13.19 -2.04
N GLY A 81 11.93 -12.92 -0.89
CA GLY A 81 11.31 -12.23 0.24
C GLY A 81 10.87 -10.83 -0.14
N ILE A 82 11.75 -10.05 -0.79
CA ILE A 82 11.46 -8.69 -1.24
C ILE A 82 10.24 -8.67 -2.18
N LEU A 83 10.21 -9.54 -3.18
CA LEU A 83 9.10 -9.60 -4.14
C LEU A 83 7.79 -10.04 -3.48
N LEU A 84 7.84 -10.96 -2.51
CA LEU A 84 6.67 -11.34 -1.71
C LEU A 84 6.19 -10.19 -0.81
N ALA A 85 7.10 -9.39 -0.25
CA ALA A 85 6.74 -8.22 0.55
C ALA A 85 6.08 -7.14 -0.31
N ILE A 86 6.62 -6.86 -1.51
CA ILE A 86 6.02 -5.93 -2.48
C ILE A 86 4.64 -6.44 -2.94
N LEU A 87 4.53 -7.73 -3.25
CA LEU A 87 3.26 -8.36 -3.62
C LEU A 87 2.21 -8.19 -2.52
N SER A 88 2.59 -8.42 -1.26
CA SER A 88 1.72 -8.16 -0.11
C SER A 88 1.33 -6.69 -0.01
N GLY A 89 2.28 -5.77 -0.23
CA GLY A 89 2.03 -4.33 -0.30
C GLY A 89 0.94 -3.99 -1.32
N PHE A 90 1.01 -4.54 -2.53
CA PHE A 90 -0.04 -4.33 -3.55
C PHE A 90 -1.40 -4.89 -3.15
N MET A 91 -1.45 -6.04 -2.46
CA MET A 91 -2.71 -6.55 -1.91
C MET A 91 -3.29 -5.61 -0.85
N PHE A 92 -2.47 -5.04 0.02
CA PHE A 92 -2.94 -4.05 0.99
C PHE A 92 -3.34 -2.72 0.34
N VAL A 93 -2.71 -2.33 -0.76
CA VAL A 93 -3.16 -1.20 -1.58
C VAL A 93 -4.58 -1.42 -2.07
N LEU A 94 -4.89 -2.59 -2.64
CA LEU A 94 -6.25 -2.94 -3.05
C LEU A 94 -7.21 -2.91 -1.86
N SER A 95 -6.85 -3.55 -0.74
CA SER A 95 -7.67 -3.58 0.46
C SER A 95 -7.99 -2.17 0.95
N ASN A 96 -6.99 -1.30 1.04
CA ASN A 96 -7.16 0.06 1.56
C ASN A 96 -7.94 0.95 0.61
N PHE A 97 -7.75 0.79 -0.70
CA PHE A 97 -8.48 1.54 -1.71
C PHE A 97 -9.97 1.20 -1.70
N TRP A 98 -10.32 -0.09 -1.70
CA TRP A 98 -11.70 -0.56 -1.77
C TRP A 98 -12.52 -0.28 -0.50
N ILE A 99 -11.89 0.09 0.62
CA ILE A 99 -12.59 0.65 1.79
C ILE A 99 -13.32 1.94 1.44
N SER A 100 -12.75 2.80 0.59
CA SER A 100 -13.33 4.11 0.30
C SER A 100 -14.67 4.01 -0.46
N PRO A 101 -14.75 3.32 -1.63
CA PRO A 101 -16.03 3.06 -2.29
C PRO A 101 -17.03 2.33 -1.39
N LEU A 102 -16.57 1.36 -0.57
CA LEU A 102 -17.42 0.66 0.38
C LEU A 102 -18.09 1.64 1.36
N LEU A 103 -17.32 2.51 2.00
CA LEU A 103 -17.82 3.52 2.94
C LEU A 103 -18.78 4.49 2.27
N GLY A 104 -18.49 4.91 1.03
CA GLY A 104 -19.32 5.87 0.31
C GLY A 104 -20.72 5.34 -0.04
N VAL A 105 -20.86 4.05 -0.36
CA VAL A 105 -22.18 3.44 -0.62
C VAL A 105 -22.83 2.85 0.64
N MET A 106 -22.09 2.70 1.73
CA MET A 106 -22.54 2.01 2.94
C MET A 106 -23.81 2.63 3.53
N ALA A 107 -23.88 3.96 3.58
CA ALA A 107 -25.02 4.66 4.15
C ALA A 107 -26.32 4.36 3.38
N ASN A 108 -26.27 4.40 2.05
CA ASN A 108 -27.42 4.16 1.17
C ASN A 108 -27.89 2.69 1.21
N ILE A 109 -26.95 1.76 1.36
CA ILE A 109 -27.26 0.33 1.47
C ILE A 109 -28.01 0.03 2.76
N PHE A 110 -27.54 0.56 3.90
CA PHE A 110 -28.17 0.30 5.19
C PHE A 110 -29.44 1.12 5.45
N SER A 111 -29.61 2.27 4.80
CA SER A 111 -30.87 3.02 4.82
C SER A 111 -31.95 2.42 3.92
N GLY A 112 -31.59 1.49 3.02
CA GLY A 112 -32.50 0.92 2.03
C GLY A 112 -32.82 1.87 0.86
N THR A 113 -32.10 2.98 0.72
CA THR A 113 -32.29 3.98 -0.35
C THR A 113 -31.34 3.77 -1.53
N TYR A 114 -30.76 2.57 -1.67
CA TYR A 114 -29.72 2.29 -2.64
C TYR A 114 -30.26 2.07 -4.05
N ASP A 115 -29.42 2.35 -5.04
CA ASP A 115 -29.64 1.89 -6.42
C ASP A 115 -28.91 0.56 -6.72
N LEU A 116 -29.21 -0.05 -7.87
CA LEU A 116 -28.62 -1.33 -8.27
C LEU A 116 -27.10 -1.22 -8.52
N GLY A 117 -26.61 -0.06 -8.94
CA GLY A 117 -25.19 0.22 -9.13
C GLY A 117 -24.45 0.27 -7.80
N GLU A 118 -24.99 0.94 -6.80
CA GLU A 118 -24.47 1.02 -5.44
C GLU A 118 -24.43 -0.34 -4.77
N LEU A 119 -25.48 -1.15 -4.93
CA LEU A 119 -25.49 -2.54 -4.43
C LEU A 119 -24.39 -3.37 -5.08
N THR A 120 -24.21 -3.23 -6.40
CA THR A 120 -23.16 -3.95 -7.13
C THR A 120 -21.78 -3.51 -6.65
N LEU A 121 -21.55 -2.20 -6.51
CA LEU A 121 -20.30 -1.63 -6.02
C LEU A 121 -20.01 -2.07 -4.59
N PHE A 122 -21.02 -2.11 -3.72
CA PHE A 122 -20.92 -2.59 -2.35
C PHE A 122 -20.43 -4.05 -2.30
N ILE A 123 -21.10 -4.95 -3.04
CA ILE A 123 -20.75 -6.39 -3.06
C ILE A 123 -19.32 -6.59 -3.58
N ILE A 124 -18.96 -5.92 -4.68
CA ILE A 124 -17.60 -6.00 -5.25
C ILE A 124 -16.57 -5.50 -4.24
N SER A 125 -16.83 -4.36 -3.59
CA SER A 125 -15.92 -3.77 -2.61
C SER A 125 -15.68 -4.71 -1.42
N VAL A 126 -16.73 -5.32 -0.88
CA VAL A 126 -16.62 -6.30 0.22
C VAL A 126 -15.78 -7.50 -0.20
N VAL A 127 -16.07 -8.10 -1.35
CA VAL A 127 -15.36 -9.29 -1.84
C VAL A 127 -13.88 -8.97 -2.07
N LEU A 128 -13.57 -7.87 -2.76
CA LEU A 128 -12.19 -7.48 -3.04
C LEU A 128 -11.43 -7.12 -1.77
N LEU A 129 -12.05 -6.43 -0.82
CA LEU A 129 -11.45 -6.10 0.47
C LEU A 129 -11.06 -7.36 1.23
N ILE A 130 -11.99 -8.31 1.41
CA ILE A 130 -11.73 -9.55 2.15
C ILE A 130 -10.63 -10.37 1.47
N LEU A 131 -10.73 -10.58 0.15
CA LEU A 131 -9.76 -11.37 -0.60
C LEU A 131 -8.37 -10.74 -0.57
N SER A 132 -8.27 -9.44 -0.85
CA SER A 132 -6.99 -8.73 -0.88
C SER A 132 -6.35 -8.67 0.51
N ASN A 133 -7.11 -8.44 1.58
CA ASN A 133 -6.57 -8.47 2.93
C ASN A 133 -6.02 -9.85 3.31
N PHE A 134 -6.80 -10.90 3.07
CA PHE A 134 -6.39 -12.28 3.34
C PHE A 134 -5.13 -12.68 2.55
N LEU A 135 -5.09 -12.38 1.25
CA LEU A 135 -3.93 -12.65 0.41
C LEU A 135 -2.71 -11.80 0.82
N GLY A 136 -2.92 -10.54 1.21
CA GLY A 136 -1.88 -9.66 1.73
C GLY A 136 -1.21 -10.25 2.96
N VAL A 137 -2.01 -10.70 3.94
CA VAL A 137 -1.52 -11.33 5.17
C VAL A 137 -0.79 -12.64 4.87
N LEU A 138 -1.38 -13.54 4.07
CA LEU A 138 -0.73 -14.81 3.72
C LEU A 138 0.61 -14.60 3.01
N THR A 139 0.68 -13.60 2.13
CA THR A 139 1.89 -13.33 1.34
C THR A 139 3.00 -12.73 2.19
N ILE A 140 2.70 -11.80 3.12
CA ILE A 140 3.74 -11.26 4.00
C ILE A 140 4.25 -12.31 4.99
N GLN A 141 3.38 -13.19 5.50
CA GLN A 141 3.79 -14.30 6.35
C GLN A 141 4.74 -15.25 5.60
N LYS A 142 4.45 -15.54 4.32
CA LYS A 142 5.38 -16.29 3.44
C LYS A 142 6.68 -15.54 3.17
N SER A 143 6.66 -14.21 3.14
CA SER A 143 7.86 -13.40 2.98
C SER A 143 8.79 -13.55 4.20
N PHE A 144 8.24 -13.57 5.42
CA PHE A 144 9.01 -13.74 6.65
C PHE A 144 9.67 -15.12 6.80
N THR A 145 9.22 -16.15 6.06
CA THR A 145 9.92 -17.45 6.08
C THR A 145 11.21 -17.45 5.28
N VAL A 146 11.40 -16.46 4.40
CA VAL A 146 12.57 -16.36 3.50
C VAL A 146 13.45 -15.14 3.76
N GLY A 147 12.98 -14.14 4.52
CA GLY A 147 13.77 -12.96 4.87
C GLY A 147 13.46 -12.39 6.26
N GLN A 148 14.19 -11.36 6.66
CA GLN A 148 14.05 -10.72 7.98
C GLN A 148 12.86 -9.77 8.04
N ALA A 149 12.06 -9.88 9.09
CA ALA A 149 10.85 -9.09 9.23
C ALA A 149 11.16 -7.58 9.37
N SER A 150 12.26 -7.24 10.05
CA SER A 150 12.74 -5.86 10.19
C SER A 150 12.91 -5.12 8.88
N ASN A 151 13.26 -5.83 7.80
CA ASN A 151 13.48 -5.25 6.48
C ASN A 151 12.30 -5.42 5.53
N LEU A 152 11.61 -6.55 5.60
CA LEU A 152 10.49 -6.86 4.71
C LEU A 152 9.25 -6.02 5.01
N VAL A 153 8.96 -5.72 6.28
CA VAL A 153 7.82 -4.86 6.65
C VAL A 153 7.96 -3.46 6.05
N PRO A 154 9.08 -2.74 6.21
CA PRO A 154 9.25 -1.46 5.53
C PRO A 154 9.11 -1.52 4.00
N ILE A 155 9.61 -2.58 3.35
CA ILE A 155 9.47 -2.76 1.90
C ILE A 155 7.99 -2.92 1.48
N GLN A 156 7.21 -3.68 2.25
CA GLN A 156 5.77 -3.82 2.06
C GLN A 156 5.02 -2.48 2.20
N GLN A 157 5.52 -1.56 3.03
CA GLN A 157 4.90 -0.25 3.20
C GLN A 157 5.07 0.66 1.98
N VAL A 158 6.07 0.42 1.12
CA VAL A 158 6.37 1.32 -0.01
C VAL A 158 5.18 1.45 -0.97
N PRO A 159 4.58 0.36 -1.51
CA PRO A 159 3.35 0.48 -2.30
C PRO A 159 2.21 1.13 -1.51
N THR A 160 2.07 0.75 -0.24
CA THR A 160 0.97 1.20 0.63
C THR A 160 1.02 2.70 0.91
N LEU A 161 2.21 3.29 1.00
CA LEU A 161 2.42 4.73 1.23
C LEU A 161 2.30 5.55 -0.05
N LEU A 162 2.70 5.00 -1.20
CA LEU A 162 2.60 5.70 -2.47
C LEU A 162 1.19 5.65 -3.06
N ALA A 163 0.41 4.60 -2.77
CA ALA A 163 -0.91 4.43 -3.36
C ALA A 163 -1.89 5.57 -3.05
N PRO A 164 -2.03 6.10 -1.81
CA PRO A 164 -2.93 7.22 -1.55
C PRO A 164 -2.65 8.44 -2.42
N ILE A 165 -1.36 8.71 -2.71
CA ILE A 165 -0.95 9.81 -3.60
C ILE A 165 -1.46 9.55 -5.01
N VAL A 166 -1.21 8.36 -5.54
CA VAL A 166 -1.68 7.97 -6.89
C VAL A 166 -3.20 8.02 -6.98
N ILE A 167 -3.90 7.52 -5.95
CA ILE A 167 -5.36 7.49 -5.85
C ILE A 167 -5.92 8.92 -5.85
N TYR A 168 -5.36 9.82 -5.04
CA TYR A 168 -5.79 11.21 -4.92
C TYR A 168 -5.75 11.95 -6.27
N PHE A 169 -4.61 11.89 -6.97
CA PHE A 169 -4.42 12.66 -8.21
C PHE A 169 -4.99 11.98 -9.45
N LEU A 170 -4.92 10.65 -9.55
CA LEU A 170 -5.29 9.96 -10.79
C LEU A 170 -6.71 9.41 -10.79
N ILE A 171 -7.23 8.99 -9.64
CA ILE A 171 -8.57 8.40 -9.54
C ILE A 171 -9.59 9.45 -9.17
N PHE A 172 -9.30 10.24 -8.14
CA PHE A 172 -10.19 11.30 -7.67
C PHE A 172 -9.98 12.65 -8.39
N LEU A 173 -8.90 12.79 -9.18
CA LEU A 173 -8.55 14.01 -9.90
C LEU A 173 -8.54 15.28 -9.02
N LEU A 174 -8.09 15.14 -7.77
CA LEU A 174 -8.06 16.24 -6.83
C LEU A 174 -6.77 17.05 -6.96
N ILE A 175 -6.85 18.32 -6.60
CA ILE A 175 -5.72 19.27 -6.59
C ILE A 175 -5.20 19.38 -5.15
N PRO A 176 -3.90 19.64 -4.91
CA PRO A 176 -3.40 19.82 -3.55
C PRO A 176 -4.14 21.00 -2.88
N PRO A 177 -4.51 20.91 -1.60
CA PRO A 177 -5.25 21.98 -0.94
C PRO A 177 -4.42 23.27 -0.79
N SER A 178 -3.09 23.17 -0.80
CA SER A 178 -2.18 24.31 -0.81
C SER A 178 -0.87 24.01 -1.53
N ILE A 179 -0.08 25.05 -1.84
CA ILE A 179 1.28 24.92 -2.38
C ILE A 179 2.19 24.18 -1.39
N LEU A 180 2.02 24.45 -0.08
CA LEU A 180 2.78 23.78 0.99
C LEU A 180 2.50 22.27 1.01
N SER A 181 1.25 21.87 0.81
CA SER A 181 0.88 20.45 0.66
C SER A 181 1.65 19.79 -0.49
N GLY A 182 1.83 20.50 -1.61
CA GLY A 182 2.65 20.04 -2.73
C GLY A 182 4.12 19.80 -2.33
N TYR A 183 4.72 20.71 -1.55
CA TYR A 183 6.08 20.53 -1.05
C TYR A 183 6.20 19.34 -0.09
N TYR A 184 5.29 19.21 0.88
CA TYR A 184 5.30 18.08 1.82
C TYR A 184 5.16 16.74 1.11
N LEU A 185 4.33 16.69 0.07
CA LEU A 185 4.16 15.52 -0.77
C LEU A 185 5.44 15.13 -1.50
N ILE A 186 6.08 16.08 -2.21
CA ILE A 186 7.30 15.81 -2.97
C ILE A 186 8.42 15.33 -2.05
N ILE A 187 8.62 16.03 -0.92
CA ILE A 187 9.63 15.65 0.08
C ILE A 187 9.29 14.27 0.65
N GLY A 188 8.03 14.01 0.99
CA GLY A 188 7.56 12.71 1.48
C GLY A 188 7.88 11.57 0.51
N ILE A 189 7.62 11.75 -0.79
CA ILE A 189 7.95 10.75 -1.83
C ILE A 189 9.45 10.49 -1.89
N ILE A 190 10.28 11.54 -1.90
CA ILE A 190 11.74 11.40 -1.94
C ILE A 190 12.23 10.61 -0.74
N LEU A 191 11.68 10.88 0.45
CA LEU A 191 12.02 10.17 1.68
C LEU A 191 11.58 8.71 1.65
N ILE A 192 10.38 8.40 1.13
CA ILE A 192 9.91 7.02 0.93
C ILE A 192 10.87 6.27 0.01
N ILE A 193 11.21 6.82 -1.15
CA ILE A 193 12.10 6.17 -2.12
C ILE A 193 13.48 5.95 -1.53
N SER A 194 14.05 6.96 -0.86
CA SER A 194 15.36 6.88 -0.22
C SER A 194 15.39 5.84 0.89
N SER A 195 14.36 5.83 1.73
CA SER A 195 14.17 4.82 2.79
C SER A 195 14.10 3.40 2.21
N SER A 196 13.29 3.23 1.16
CA SER A 196 13.11 1.94 0.47
C SER A 196 14.43 1.38 -0.06
N PHE A 197 15.27 2.24 -0.65
CA PHE A 197 16.56 1.84 -1.19
C PHE A 197 17.53 1.38 -0.10
N LEU A 198 17.60 2.11 1.02
CA LEU A 198 18.45 1.77 2.16
C LEU A 198 18.08 0.41 2.77
N LEU A 199 16.78 0.14 2.90
CA LEU A 199 16.24 -1.09 3.50
C LEU A 199 16.30 -2.28 2.54
N GLY A 200 16.08 -2.04 1.24
CA GLY A 200 16.16 -3.07 0.19
C GLY A 200 17.56 -3.63 -0.01
N LYS A 201 18.60 -2.79 0.09
CA LYS A 201 20.00 -3.19 -0.16
C LYS A 201 20.48 -4.30 0.78
N ARG A 202 20.10 -4.25 2.07
CA ARG A 202 20.51 -5.26 3.06
C ARG A 202 19.69 -6.55 2.95
N SER A 203 18.39 -6.47 2.67
CA SER A 203 17.55 -7.65 2.44
C SER A 203 18.15 -8.56 1.36
N ALA A 204 18.56 -7.96 0.26
CA ALA A 204 19.18 -8.67 -0.86
C ALA A 204 20.57 -9.26 -0.53
N GLN A 205 21.26 -8.76 0.49
CA GLN A 205 22.54 -9.31 0.96
C GLN A 205 22.32 -10.49 1.91
N ILE A 206 21.30 -10.42 2.78
CA ILE A 206 20.99 -11.49 3.73
C ILE A 206 20.43 -12.73 3.01
N GLU A 207 19.63 -12.54 1.95
CA GLU A 207 19.15 -13.63 1.10
C GLU A 207 20.26 -14.33 0.29
N GLN A 208 21.47 -13.76 0.19
CA GLN A 208 22.61 -14.42 -0.48
C GLN A 208 23.39 -15.38 0.42
N ILE A 209 23.23 -15.28 1.74
CA ILE A 209 24.01 -16.05 2.72
C ILE A 209 23.30 -17.37 3.08
N LYS A 210 22.01 -17.50 2.75
CA LYS A 210 21.20 -18.72 2.90
C LYS A 210 21.03 -19.44 1.57
#